data_AF-A0A842W5L3-F1
#
_entry.id   AF-A0A842W5L3-F1
#
_cell.length_a   1.000
_cell.length_b   1.000
_cell.length_c   1.000
_cell.angle_alpha   90.00
_cell.angle_beta   90.00
_cell.angle_gamma   90.00
#
_symmetry.space_group_name_H-M   'P 1'
#
loop_
_entity.id
_entity.type
_entity.pdbx_description
1 polymer ?
#
loop_
_entity_poly.entity_id
_entity_poly.type
_entity_poly.pdbx_seq_one_letter_code
_entity_poly.pdbx_strand_id
1 'polypeptide(L)' 'MDQEKQTIKTKLKRFGKECLRVLKVTKKPNKEEFKTIVKVSGLGILIVGLLGFVIQMARQLLF' A
#
# COMPACT_ATOMS: atom_id res chain seq x y z
N MET A 1 0.11 22.17 -35.68
CA MET A 1 0.97 21.81 -34.52
C MET A 1 0.43 20.52 -33.89
N ASP A 2 0.44 19.39 -34.63
CA ASP A 2 -0.44 18.24 -34.29
C ASP A 2 0.28 16.88 -34.29
N GLN A 3 1.58 16.83 -34.61
CA GLN A 3 2.37 15.60 -34.71
C GLN A 3 2.84 15.07 -33.34
N GLU A 4 2.95 15.90 -32.30
CA GLU A 4 3.48 15.48 -30.99
C GLU A 4 2.48 14.64 -30.16
N LYS A 5 1.17 14.87 -30.33
CA LYS A 5 0.13 14.25 -29.50
C LYS A 5 -0.06 12.75 -29.76
N GLN A 6 0.32 12.25 -30.94
CA GLN A 6 0.24 10.82 -31.28
C GLN A 6 1.23 9.98 -30.46
N THR A 7 2.44 10.51 -30.22
CA THR A 7 3.50 9.80 -29.48
C THR A 7 3.13 9.58 -28.02
N ILE A 8 2.58 10.60 -27.35
CA ILE A 8 2.25 10.50 -25.91
C ILE A 8 0.98 9.68 -25.69
N LYS A 9 -0.09 9.88 -26.49
CA LYS A 9 -1.32 9.07 -26.38
C LYS A 9 -1.05 7.58 -26.62
N THR A 10 -0.18 7.25 -27.56
CA THR A 10 0.16 5.85 -27.88
C THR A 10 1.06 5.23 -26.83
N LYS A 11 2.05 5.99 -26.30
CA LYS A 11 2.89 5.54 -25.18
C LYS A 11 2.06 5.26 -23.93
N LEU A 12 1.18 6.18 -23.52
CA LEU A 12 0.34 6.00 -22.32
C LEU A 12 -0.60 4.79 -22.44
N LYS A 13 -1.19 4.56 -23.62
CA LYS A 13 -1.99 3.35 -23.88
C LYS A 13 -1.17 2.06 -23.78
N ARG A 14 0.07 2.05 -24.26
CA ARG A 14 0.99 0.91 -24.10
C ARG A 14 1.35 0.67 -22.64
N PHE A 15 1.75 1.71 -21.91
CA PHE A 15 2.05 1.60 -20.47
C PHE A 15 0.86 1.08 -19.66
N GLY A 16 -0.34 1.61 -19.88
CA GLY A 16 -1.55 1.12 -19.22
C GLY A 16 -1.81 -0.36 -19.52
N LYS A 17 -1.59 -0.81 -20.76
CA LYS A 17 -1.76 -2.21 -21.17
C LYS A 17 -0.71 -3.13 -20.53
N GLU A 18 0.52 -2.66 -20.38
CA GLU A 18 1.59 -3.40 -19.68
C GLU A 18 1.32 -3.50 -18.17
N CYS A 19 0.93 -2.41 -17.52
CA CYS A 19 0.52 -2.42 -16.11
C CYS A 19 -0.63 -3.42 -15.86
N LEU A 20 -1.63 -3.45 -16.76
CA LEU A 20 -2.74 -4.39 -16.65
C LEU A 20 -2.31 -5.86 -16.81
N ARG A 21 -1.30 -6.12 -17.64
CA ARG A 21 -0.71 -7.46 -17.78
C ARG A 21 0.01 -7.86 -16.49
N VAL A 22 0.78 -6.97 -15.88
CA VAL A 22 1.45 -7.23 -14.59
C VAL A 22 0.44 -7.50 -13.49
N LEU A 23 -0.62 -6.68 -13.38
CA LEU A 23 -1.69 -6.87 -12.39
C LEU A 23 -2.46 -8.19 -12.58
N LYS A 24 -2.53 -8.72 -13.82
CA LYS A 24 -3.09 -10.06 -14.08
C LYS A 24 -2.15 -11.20 -13.72
N VAL A 25 -0.83 -10.99 -13.80
CA VAL A 25 0.19 -11.99 -13.43
C VAL A 25 0.33 -12.08 -11.90
N THR A 26 0.12 -10.99 -11.17
CA THR A 26 0.12 -11.01 -9.71
C THR A 26 -1.02 -11.85 -9.15
N LYS A 27 -0.69 -12.78 -8.25
CA LYS A 27 -1.67 -13.65 -7.58
C LYS A 27 -2.55 -12.82 -6.64
N LYS A 28 -3.86 -12.86 -6.86
CA LYS A 28 -4.82 -12.27 -5.91
C LYS A 28 -4.74 -13.03 -4.58
N PRO A 29 -4.55 -12.35 -3.44
CA PRO A 29 -4.39 -13.02 -2.15
C PRO A 29 -5.65 -13.83 -1.80
N ASN A 30 -5.44 -15.01 -1.21
CA ASN A 30 -6.56 -15.78 -0.68
C ASN A 30 -7.10 -15.13 0.61
N LYS A 31 -8.37 -15.35 0.94
CA LYS A 31 -9.01 -14.79 2.14
C LYS A 31 -8.29 -15.19 3.42
N GLU A 32 -7.72 -16.39 3.46
CA GLU A 32 -6.97 -16.91 4.59
C GLU A 32 -5.62 -16.19 4.77
N GLU A 33 -4.84 -16.08 3.68
CA GLU A 33 -3.56 -15.35 3.68
C GLU A 33 -3.77 -13.89 4.11
N PHE A 34 -4.80 -13.23 3.57
CA PHE A 34 -5.15 -11.87 3.95
C PHE A 34 -5.47 -11.75 5.44
N LYS A 35 -6.26 -12.68 5.99
CA LYS A 35 -6.64 -12.66 7.40
C LYS A 35 -5.43 -12.89 8.31
N THR A 36 -4.49 -13.74 7.91
CA THR A 36 -3.24 -13.96 8.64
C THR A 36 -2.36 -12.72 8.65
N ILE A 37 -2.15 -12.11 7.48
CA ILE A 37 -1.35 -10.87 7.36
C ILE A 37 -1.96 -9.75 8.21
N VAL A 38 -3.28 -9.51 8.08
CA VAL A 38 -3.96 -8.46 8.84
C VAL A 38 -3.89 -8.70 10.34
N LYS A 39 -4.01 -9.95 10.81
CA LYS A 39 -3.88 -10.27 12.23
C LYS A 39 -2.47 -9.96 12.75
N VAL A 40 -1.43 -10.40 12.04
CA VAL A 40 -0.04 -10.21 12.46
C VAL A 40 0.34 -8.73 12.40
N SER A 41 0.02 -8.04 11.29
CA SER A 41 0.26 -6.60 11.16
C SER A 41 -0.53 -5.78 12.18
N GLY A 42 -1.78 -6.14 12.43
CA GLY A 42 -2.61 -5.50 13.45
C GLY A 42 -2.03 -5.65 14.85
N LEU A 43 -1.50 -6.82 15.19
CA LEU A 43 -0.81 -7.05 16.46
C LEU A 43 0.43 -6.16 16.61
N GLY A 44 1.25 -6.06 15.55
CA GLY A 44 2.43 -5.20 15.53
C GLY A 44 2.10 -3.72 15.71
N ILE A 45 1.10 -3.21 14.98
CA ILE A 45 0.63 -1.83 15.11
C ILE A 45 0.14 -1.53 16.53
N LEU A 46 -0.58 -2.48 17.14
CA LEU A 46 -1.13 -2.31 18.49
C LEU A 46 -0.01 -2.24 19.54
N ILE A 47 1.01 -3.10 19.44
CA ILE A 47 2.18 -3.07 20.34
C ILE A 47 2.95 -1.76 20.21
N VAL A 48 3.28 -1.34 18.99
CA VAL A 48 4.02 -0.09 18.75
C VAL A 48 3.19 1.13 19.16
N GLY A 49 1.89 1.11 18.88
CA GLY A 49 0.96 2.17 19.28
C GLY A 49 0.84 2.30 20.80
N LEU A 50 0.76 1.18 21.53
CA LEU A 50 0.75 1.18 22.98
C LEU A 50 2.06 1.67 23.57
N LEU A 51 3.21 1.27 23.02
CA LEU A 51 4.52 1.77 23.48
C LEU A 51 4.63 3.29 23.31
N GLY A 52 4.26 3.81 22.14
CA GLY A 52 4.21 5.25 21.90
C GLY A 52 3.21 5.96 22.81
N PHE A 53 2.04 5.37 23.04
CA PHE A 53 1.01 5.89 23.93
C PHE A 53 1.49 5.97 25.38
N VAL A 54 2.15 4.92 25.89
CA VAL A 54 2.69 4.89 27.26
C VAL A 54 3.76 5.96 27.45
N ILE A 55 4.66 6.14 26.47
CA ILE A 55 5.69 7.20 26.51
C ILE A 55 5.02 8.58 26.55
N GLN A 56 4.02 8.82 25.70
CA GLN A 56 3.31 10.09 25.66
C GLN A 56 2.53 10.36 26.95
N MET A 57 1.84 9.35 27.49
CA MET A 57 1.12 9.43 28.75
C MET A 57 2.05 9.73 29.92
N ALA A 58 3.21 9.06 29.99
CA ALA A 58 4.21 9.32 31.02
C ALA A 58 4.75 10.75 30.93
N ARG A 59 5.00 11.25 29.72
CA ARG A 59 5.41 12.65 29.52
C ARG A 59 4.34 13.64 29.97
N GLN A 60 3.06 13.36 29.69
CA GLN A 60 1.94 14.23 30.07
C GLN A 60 1.63 14.21 31.57
N LEU A 61 2.02 13.16 32.29
CA LEU A 61 1.84 13.07 33.74
C LEU A 61 3.00 13.71 34.51
N LEU A 62 4.23 13.60 33.98
CA LEU A 62 5.45 14.13 34.60
C LEU A 62 5.75 15.60 34.25
N PHE A 63 5.08 16.17 33.26
CA PHE A 63 5.25 17.56 32.80
C PHE A 63 3.90 18.23 32.62
#